data_AF-A0A1T4RRN0-F1
#
_entry.id   AF-A0A1T4RRN0-F1
#
_cell.length_a   1.000
_cell.length_b   1.000
_cell.length_c   1.000
_cell.angle_alpha   90.00
_cell.angle_beta   90.00
_cell.angle_gamma   90.00
#
_symmetry.space_group_name_H-M   'P 1'
#
loop_
_entity.id
_entity.type
_entity.pdbx_description
1 polymer ?
#
loop_
_entity_poly.entity_id
_entity_poly.type
_entity_poly.pdbx_seq_one_letter_code
_entity_poly.pdbx_strand_id
1 'polypeptide(L)'
;MKLFIKPTFDNIREDLGYDEFEDVDEDAIMFQQGYDGDIMEVEDGESFEIPNGYLASIIEDEPYYMLFEYFEGNWDKEEIYDDIDAGRYSLNGNTIKKITDSNIINE
;
A
#
# COMPACT_ATOMS: atom_id res chain seq x y z
N MET A 1 -9.10 3.23 10.67
CA MET A 1 -8.92 2.73 9.30
C MET A 1 -8.63 1.25 9.32
N LYS A 2 -9.21 0.47 8.41
CA LYS A 2 -8.89 -0.94 8.21
C LYS A 2 -8.30 -1.16 6.84
N LEU A 3 -7.14 -1.80 6.81
CA LEU A 3 -6.41 -2.17 5.61
C LEU A 3 -6.38 -3.68 5.46
N PHE A 4 -6.59 -4.16 4.24
CA PHE A 4 -6.32 -5.53 3.84
C PHE A 4 -4.98 -5.57 3.11
N ILE A 5 -3.99 -6.21 3.72
CA ILE A 5 -2.62 -6.30 3.21
C ILE A 5 -2.49 -7.59 2.40
N LYS A 6 -2.11 -7.47 1.13
CA LYS A 6 -1.94 -8.61 0.21
C LYS A 6 -0.59 -8.55 -0.50
N PRO A 7 0.05 -9.70 -0.80
CA PRO A 7 1.28 -9.71 -1.59
C PRO A 7 1.05 -9.20 -3.02
N THR A 8 2.09 -8.63 -3.65
CA THR A 8 2.06 -8.25 -5.07
C THR A 8 2.12 -9.49 -5.96
N PHE A 9 1.57 -9.39 -7.18
CA PHE A 9 1.68 -10.44 -8.19
C PHE A 9 3.14 -10.85 -8.46
N ASP A 10 4.05 -9.87 -8.53
CA ASP A 10 5.48 -10.14 -8.76
C ASP A 10 6.10 -11.04 -7.70
N ASN A 11 5.79 -10.80 -6.42
CA ASN A 11 6.26 -11.64 -5.31
C ASN A 11 5.69 -13.06 -5.40
N ILE A 12 4.39 -13.17 -5.67
CA ILE A 12 3.72 -14.47 -5.82
C ILE A 12 4.32 -15.25 -7.00
N ARG A 13 4.60 -14.56 -8.10
CA ARG A 13 5.17 -15.14 -9.32
C ARG A 13 6.60 -15.66 -9.07
N GLU A 14 7.45 -14.86 -8.41
CA GLU A 14 8.81 -15.25 -8.04
C GLU A 14 8.81 -16.47 -7.10
N ASP A 15 7.94 -16.47 -6.08
CA ASP A 15 7.80 -17.60 -5.14
C ASP A 15 7.36 -18.90 -5.82
N LEU A 16 6.54 -18.80 -6.88
CA LEU A 16 6.09 -19.95 -7.68
C LEU A 16 7.11 -20.39 -8.73
N GLY A 17 8.20 -19.65 -8.92
CA GLY A 17 9.28 -19.97 -9.86
C GLY A 17 8.94 -19.66 -11.32
N TYR A 18 7.97 -18.78 -11.57
CA TYR A 18 7.61 -18.32 -12.91
C TYR A 18 8.57 -17.21 -13.37
N ASP A 19 9.08 -17.34 -14.59
CA ASP A 19 10.04 -16.38 -15.16
C ASP A 19 9.32 -15.12 -15.67
N GLU A 20 10.03 -13.99 -15.79
CA GLU A 20 9.35 -12.70 -15.94
C GLU A 20 8.63 -12.48 -17.27
N PHE A 21 8.92 -13.35 -18.23
CA PHE A 21 8.47 -13.33 -19.61
C PHE A 21 7.42 -14.40 -19.93
N GLU A 22 7.00 -15.20 -18.94
CA GLU A 22 5.89 -16.13 -19.14
C GLU A 22 4.56 -15.35 -19.07
N ASP A 23 3.72 -15.48 -20.09
CA ASP A 23 2.34 -14.97 -20.09
C ASP A 23 1.54 -15.78 -19.07
N VAL A 24 1.62 -15.39 -17.80
CA VAL A 24 0.85 -16.00 -16.74
C VAL A 24 -0.40 -15.20 -16.45
N ASP A 25 -1.51 -15.90 -16.35
CA ASP A 25 -2.81 -15.32 -16.00
C ASP A 25 -2.77 -14.87 -14.52
N GLU A 26 -2.67 -13.55 -14.31
CA GLU A 26 -2.61 -12.90 -13.00
C GLU A 26 -3.75 -13.34 -12.10
N ASP A 27 -4.97 -13.41 -12.66
CA ASP A 27 -6.16 -13.83 -11.93
C ASP A 27 -6.05 -15.30 -11.48
N ALA A 28 -5.48 -16.18 -12.31
CA ALA A 28 -5.32 -17.60 -11.98
C ALA A 28 -4.28 -17.86 -10.88
N ILE A 29 -3.17 -17.10 -10.90
CA ILE A 29 -2.14 -17.18 -9.85
C ILE A 29 -2.66 -16.63 -8.53
N MET A 30 -3.30 -15.45 -8.56
CA MET A 30 -3.83 -14.81 -7.36
C MET A 30 -4.93 -15.68 -6.69
N PHE A 31 -5.66 -16.46 -7.48
CA PHE A 31 -6.67 -17.41 -6.99
C PHE A 31 -6.07 -18.71 -6.40
N GLN A 32 -4.91 -19.16 -6.88
CA GLN A 32 -4.28 -20.42 -6.44
C GLN A 32 -3.61 -20.35 -5.06
N GLN A 33 -3.03 -19.19 -4.69
CA GLN A 33 -2.52 -18.98 -3.34
C GLN A 33 -3.61 -18.65 -2.31
N GLY A 34 -4.83 -18.37 -2.78
CA GLY A 34 -5.97 -18.17 -1.90
C GLY A 34 -5.79 -16.99 -0.95
N TYR A 35 -5.43 -15.80 -1.46
CA TYR A 35 -5.49 -14.51 -0.73
C TYR A 35 -5.28 -14.63 0.80
N ASP A 36 -4.13 -15.13 1.25
CA ASP A 36 -3.77 -15.11 2.67
C ASP A 36 -3.29 -13.69 3.00
N GLY A 37 -4.24 -12.76 2.99
CA GLY A 37 -4.01 -11.37 3.33
C GLY A 37 -4.39 -11.09 4.78
N ASP A 38 -3.66 -10.18 5.41
CA ASP A 38 -3.86 -9.81 6.79
C ASP A 38 -4.69 -8.53 6.91
N ILE A 39 -5.53 -8.45 7.94
CA ILE A 39 -6.25 -7.23 8.28
C ILE A 39 -5.41 -6.44 9.30
N MET A 40 -5.10 -5.19 8.96
CA MET A 40 -4.45 -4.23 9.84
C MET A 40 -5.43 -3.11 10.21
N GLU A 41 -5.61 -2.86 11.50
CA GLU A 41 -6.34 -1.70 11.99
C GLU A 41 -5.35 -0.60 12.38
N VAL A 42 -5.61 0.63 11.92
CA VAL A 42 -4.79 1.81 12.19
C VAL A 42 -5.67 2.87 12.81
N GLU A 43 -5.29 3.36 14.00
CA GLU A 43 -5.99 4.43 14.68
C GLU A 43 -5.57 5.82 14.17
N ASP A 44 -6.43 6.82 14.40
CA ASP A 44 -6.12 8.20 14.05
C ASP A 44 -4.86 8.69 14.78
N GLY A 45 -3.96 9.32 14.05
CA GLY A 45 -2.67 9.79 14.54
C GLY A 45 -1.58 8.72 14.57
N GLU A 46 -1.87 7.47 14.18
CA GLU A 46 -0.87 6.41 14.12
C GLU A 46 -0.11 6.39 12.79
N SER A 47 1.11 5.82 12.84
CA SER A 47 1.88 5.47 11.66
C SER A 47 1.84 3.97 11.42
N PHE A 48 1.78 3.57 10.15
CA PHE A 48 1.76 2.17 9.73
C PHE A 48 2.76 1.93 8.60
N GLU A 49 3.08 0.67 8.34
CA GLU A 49 4.02 0.25 7.31
C GLU A 49 3.40 -0.86 6.47
N ILE A 50 3.47 -0.69 5.16
CA ILE A 50 3.12 -1.71 4.17
C ILE A 50 4.45 -2.32 3.71
N PRO A 51 4.70 -3.62 3.99
CA PRO A 51 5.96 -4.27 3.62
C PRO A 51 6.24 -4.23 2.13
N ASN A 52 7.53 -4.28 1.75
CA ASN A 52 7.93 -4.35 0.35
C ASN A 52 7.36 -5.60 -0.33
N GLY A 53 6.81 -5.40 -1.54
CA GLY A 53 6.14 -6.45 -2.31
C GLY A 53 4.79 -6.87 -1.72
N TYR A 54 4.17 -5.98 -0.93
CA TYR A 54 2.78 -6.03 -0.53
C TYR A 54 2.08 -4.73 -0.93
N LEU A 55 0.76 -4.80 -1.04
CA LEU A 55 -0.16 -3.71 -1.28
C LEU A 55 -1.21 -3.70 -0.17
N ALA A 56 -1.80 -2.54 0.10
CA ALA A 56 -2.89 -2.40 1.05
C ALA A 56 -4.16 -1.84 0.41
N SER A 57 -5.28 -2.55 0.54
CA SER A 57 -6.61 -2.06 0.13
C SER A 57 -7.35 -1.53 1.35
N ILE A 58 -7.99 -0.37 1.25
CA ILE A 58 -8.91 0.10 2.30
C ILE A 58 -10.22 -0.68 2.20
N ILE A 59 -10.66 -1.27 3.30
CA ILE A 59 -11.87 -2.12 3.36
C ILE A 59 -13.00 -1.50 4.18
N GLU A 60 -13.04 -0.18 4.23
CA GLU A 60 -14.09 0.61 4.89
C GLU A 60 -14.86 1.44 3.86
N ASP A 61 -16.14 1.73 4.15
CA ASP A 61 -16.99 2.53 3.26
C ASP A 61 -16.66 4.03 3.29
N GLU A 62 -15.92 4.49 4.31
CA GLU A 62 -15.56 5.89 4.46
C GLU A 62 -14.40 6.29 3.52
N PRO A 63 -14.46 7.46 2.86
CA PRO A 63 -13.43 7.88 1.93
C PRO A 63 -12.16 8.33 2.66
N TYR A 64 -11.03 7.81 2.20
CA TYR A 64 -9.69 8.21 2.62
C TYR A 64 -8.96 8.91 1.48
N TYR A 65 -8.03 9.80 1.84
CA TYR A 65 -7.32 10.66 0.90
C TYR A 65 -5.81 10.53 1.06
N MET A 66 -5.07 10.39 -0.04
CA MET A 66 -3.62 10.46 -0.05
C MET A 66 -3.18 11.91 -0.15
N LEU A 67 -2.40 12.39 0.82
CA LEU A 67 -1.79 13.70 0.82
C LEU A 67 -0.41 13.61 0.16
N PHE A 68 -0.22 14.38 -0.91
CA PHE A 68 1.04 14.46 -1.65
C PHE A 68 1.44 15.91 -1.89
N GLU A 69 2.73 16.11 -2.09
CA GLU A 69 3.29 17.40 -2.45
C GLU A 69 3.33 17.50 -3.98
N TYR A 70 2.49 18.36 -4.55
CA TYR A 70 2.44 18.55 -6.02
C TYR A 70 3.48 19.59 -6.48
N PHE A 71 3.82 20.55 -5.61
CA PHE A 71 4.91 21.53 -5.78
C PHE A 71 5.54 21.83 -4.42
N GLU A 72 6.77 22.35 -4.40
CA GLU A 72 7.47 22.72 -3.16
C GLU A 72 6.58 23.59 -2.25
N GLY A 73 6.27 23.07 -1.06
CA GLY A 73 5.40 23.68 -0.06
C GLY A 73 3.90 23.66 -0.37
N ASN A 74 3.48 23.08 -1.50
CA ASN A 74 2.10 23.02 -1.96
C ASN A 74 1.60 21.57 -1.92
N TRP A 75 0.71 21.33 -0.96
CA TRP A 75 0.14 20.03 -0.68
C TRP A 75 -1.28 19.95 -1.26
N ASP A 76 -1.57 18.83 -1.89
CA ASP A 76 -2.92 18.48 -2.33
C ASP A 76 -3.27 17.06 -1.87
N LYS A 77 -4.55 16.72 -1.96
CA LYS A 77 -5.02 15.39 -1.59
C LYS A 77 -5.96 14.82 -2.64
N GLU A 78 -5.80 13.53 -2.91
CA GLU A 78 -6.66 12.77 -3.83
C GLU A 78 -7.32 11.62 -3.08
N GLU A 79 -8.55 11.30 -3.46
CA GLU A 79 -9.28 10.16 -2.89
C GLU A 79 -8.64 8.86 -3.35
N ILE A 80 -8.50 7.91 -2.42
CA ILE A 80 -7.88 6.62 -2.69
C ILE A 80 -8.98 5.66 -3.16
N TYR A 81 -8.95 5.33 -4.45
CA TYR A 81 -9.82 4.32 -5.06
C TYR A 81 -9.12 2.98 -5.26
N ASP A 82 -7.79 3.01 -5.40
CA ASP A 82 -6.94 1.86 -5.68
C ASP A 82 -6.14 1.44 -4.45
N ASP A 83 -5.32 0.40 -4.61
CA ASP A 83 -4.43 -0.09 -3.56
C ASP A 83 -3.29 0.90 -3.24
N ILE A 84 -2.86 0.90 -1.97
CA ILE A 84 -1.73 1.69 -1.49
C ILE A 84 -0.46 0.85 -1.61
N ASP A 85 0.55 1.40 -2.28
CA ASP A 85 1.87 0.78 -2.44
C ASP A 85 2.62 0.60 -1.13
N ALA A 86 3.61 -0.31 -1.14
CA ALA A 86 4.59 -0.46 -0.08
C ALA A 86 5.22 0.87 0.38
N GLY A 87 5.48 0.95 1.68
CA GLY A 87 6.10 2.09 2.32
C GLY A 87 5.52 2.40 3.70
N ARG A 88 6.07 3.43 4.32
CA ARG A 88 5.63 3.93 5.62
C ARG A 88 4.70 5.11 5.47
N TYR A 89 3.63 5.14 6.25
CA TYR A 89 2.57 6.13 6.15
C TYR A 89 2.13 6.61 7.54
N SER A 90 1.59 7.83 7.61
CA SER A 90 0.89 8.35 8.80
C SER A 90 -0.57 8.60 8.47
N LEU A 91 -1.48 8.23 9.38
CA LEU A 91 -2.90 8.54 9.31
C LEU A 91 -3.21 9.78 10.16
N ASN A 92 -3.96 10.72 9.59
CA ASN A 92 -4.50 11.90 10.30
C ASN A 92 -5.94 12.16 9.82
N GLY A 93 -6.91 11.82 10.65
CA GLY A 93 -8.32 11.70 10.32
C GLY A 93 -8.52 10.68 9.20
N ASN A 94 -8.94 11.16 8.03
CA ASN A 94 -9.09 10.37 6.81
C ASN A 94 -7.99 10.66 5.78
N THR A 95 -6.92 11.33 6.19
CA THR A 95 -5.81 11.71 5.31
C THR A 95 -4.58 10.87 5.63
N ILE A 96 -4.05 10.21 4.60
CA ILE A 96 -2.86 9.37 4.65
C ILE A 96 -1.71 10.14 4.02
N LYS A 97 -0.54 10.15 4.66
CA LYS A 97 0.67 10.77 4.09
C LYS A 97 1.79 9.77 4.07
N LYS A 98 2.46 9.62 2.92
CA LYS A 98 3.70 8.82 2.83
C LYS A 98 4.80 9.50 3.64
N ILE A 99 5.39 8.76 4.56
CA ILE A 99 6.57 9.15 5.30
C ILE A 99 7.76 8.68 4.46
N THR A 100 8.31 9.57 3.64
CA THR A 100 9.59 9.31 2.99
C THR A 100 10.67 9.27 4.08
N ASP A 101 11.56 8.27 4.07
CA ASP A 101 12.76 8.21 4.93
C ASP A 101 13.81 9.29 4.55
N SER A 102 13.36 10.48 4.17
CA SER A 102 14.19 11.63 3.78
C SER A 102 14.40 12.60 4.95
N ASN A 103 14.66 12.08 6.14
CA ASN A 103 15.20 12.86 7.26
C ASN A 103 16.31 12.09 7.98
N ILE A 104 17.31 11.62 7.23
CA ILE A 104 18.68 11.67 7.72
C ILE A 104 19.27 12.99 7.22
N ILE A 105 18.93 14.09 7.90
CA ILE A 105 19.76 15.28 7.88
C ILE A 105 20.98 14.86 8.71
N ASN A 106 22.05 14.43 8.05
CA ASN A 106 23.35 14.33 8.71
C ASN A 106 23.77 15.77 9.06
N GLU A 107 23.69 16.12 10.34
CA GLU A 107 24.41 17.28 10.91
C GLU A 107 25.93 17.14 10.76
#